data_AF-A0A7R9Q9U1-F1
#
_entry.id   AF-A0A7R9Q9U1-F1
#
_cell.length_a   1.000
_cell.length_b   1.000
_cell.length_c   1.000
_cell.angle_alpha   90.00
_cell.angle_beta   90.00
_cell.angle_gamma   90.00
#
_symmetry.space_group_name_H-M   'P 1'
#
loop_
_entity.id
_entity.type
_entity.pdbx_description
1 polymer ?
#
loop_
_entity_poly.entity_id
_entity_poly.type
_entity_poly.pdbx_seq_one_letter_code
_entity_poly.pdbx_strand_id
1 'polypeptide(L)'
;MSTDGRFRMNLPSEQGVTEANKAFLAKRVVHFDYDSSDLSNDDYQTLQAHAQFLIANANSKVALTGHTDERGTREYNMALGERRAKAVESYLITNGVKANQLEAVSYGKEMPINAGHDEAAWKENRRVEINYEAVPPLLK
;
A
#
# COMPACT_ATOMS: atom_id res chain seq x y z
N MET A 1 16.26 -26.78 -36.15
CA MET A 1 14.87 -26.96 -35.69
C MET A 1 14.94 -27.13 -34.18
N SER A 2 14.71 -26.08 -33.38
CA SER A 2 13.40 -25.72 -32.80
C SER A 2 12.67 -26.97 -32.32
N THR A 3 12.47 -27.22 -31.03
CA THR A 3 11.64 -26.43 -30.10
C THR A 3 11.95 -26.85 -28.66
N ASP A 4 12.17 -25.90 -27.75
CA ASP A 4 11.40 -25.86 -26.49
C ASP A 4 11.74 -24.59 -25.72
N GLY A 5 11.12 -23.50 -26.16
CA GLY A 5 10.92 -22.32 -25.32
C GLY A 5 10.00 -22.71 -24.18
N ARG A 6 10.59 -23.28 -23.12
CA ARG A 6 9.89 -23.43 -21.85
C ARG A 6 9.56 -22.03 -21.37
N PHE A 7 8.30 -21.64 -21.60
CA PHE A 7 7.61 -20.58 -20.89
C PHE A 7 8.04 -20.67 -19.43
N ARG A 8 8.86 -19.72 -18.99
CA ARG A 8 9.11 -19.50 -17.58
C ARG A 8 7.77 -19.03 -17.04
N MET A 9 6.96 -19.97 -16.55
CA MET A 9 5.84 -19.64 -15.68
C MET A 9 6.41 -18.68 -14.64
N ASN A 10 5.93 -17.44 -14.65
CA ASN A 10 6.30 -16.42 -13.67
C ASN A 10 5.91 -16.96 -12.29
N LEU A 11 6.83 -17.71 -11.67
CA LEU A 11 6.79 -17.96 -10.26
C LEU A 11 7.07 -16.60 -9.60
N PRO A 12 6.17 -16.10 -8.75
CA PRO A 12 6.38 -14.86 -8.01
C PRO A 12 7.70 -14.97 -7.24
N SER A 13 8.62 -14.04 -7.51
CA SER A 13 9.97 -14.08 -6.99
C SER A 13 9.99 -13.81 -5.49
N GLU A 14 10.65 -14.70 -4.75
CA GLU A 14 11.04 -14.50 -3.34
C GLU A 14 12.10 -13.39 -3.16
N GLN A 15 12.52 -12.75 -4.26
CA GLN A 15 13.55 -11.73 -4.24
C GLN A 15 13.12 -10.55 -3.37
N GLY A 16 14.00 -10.16 -2.44
CA GLY A 16 13.72 -9.07 -1.50
C GLY A 16 12.87 -9.48 -0.30
N VAL A 17 12.46 -10.75 -0.15
CA VAL A 17 11.85 -11.27 1.08
C VAL A 17 12.94 -11.92 1.95
N THR A 18 12.99 -11.53 3.22
CA THR A 18 13.92 -12.05 4.23
C THR A 18 13.16 -12.31 5.51
N GLU A 19 13.67 -13.18 6.39
CA GLU A 19 13.05 -13.41 7.71
C GLU A 19 12.91 -12.11 8.51
N ALA A 20 13.87 -11.19 8.38
CA ALA A 20 13.85 -9.91 9.08
C ALA A 20 12.76 -8.95 8.56
N ASN A 21 12.41 -8.99 7.27
CA ASN A 21 11.44 -8.06 6.68
C ASN A 21 10.04 -8.66 6.44
N LYS A 22 9.89 -9.97 6.59
CA LYS A 22 8.62 -10.68 6.35
C LYS A 22 7.46 -10.14 7.19
N ALA A 23 7.70 -9.84 8.47
CA ALA A 23 6.68 -9.27 9.35
C ALA A 23 6.24 -7.87 8.92
N PHE A 24 7.14 -7.08 8.33
CA PHE A 24 6.83 -5.77 7.79
C PHE A 24 6.05 -5.89 6.47
N LEU A 25 6.46 -6.78 5.57
CA LEU A 25 5.76 -7.02 4.30
C LEU A 25 4.34 -7.59 4.48
N ALA A 26 4.06 -8.21 5.62
CA ALA A 26 2.72 -8.66 5.99
C ALA A 26 1.78 -7.50 6.38
N LYS A 27 2.33 -6.36 6.84
CA LYS A 27 1.55 -5.17 7.20
C LYS A 27 1.25 -4.35 5.95
N ARG A 28 0.03 -4.46 5.44
CA ARG A 28 -0.41 -3.79 4.21
C ARG A 28 -1.35 -2.61 4.45
N VAL A 29 -1.37 -2.09 5.67
CA VAL A 29 -2.23 -0.96 6.05
C VAL A 29 -1.39 0.06 6.81
N VAL A 30 -1.44 1.30 6.33
CA VAL A 30 -0.85 2.49 6.98
C VAL A 30 -1.99 3.29 7.57
N HIS A 31 -1.89 3.68 8.84
CA HIS A 31 -2.94 4.46 9.52
C HIS A 31 -2.54 5.92 9.67
N PHE A 32 -3.53 6.81 9.76
CA PHE A 32 -3.33 8.25 9.84
C PHE A 32 -4.10 8.86 11.00
N ASP A 33 -3.52 9.93 11.55
CA ASP A 33 -4.20 10.76 12.53
C ASP A 33 -5.36 11.53 11.89
N TYR A 34 -6.22 12.07 12.76
CA TYR A 34 -7.34 12.90 12.34
C TYR A 34 -6.83 14.08 11.50
N ASP A 35 -7.49 14.29 10.36
CA ASP A 35 -7.21 15.37 9.42
C ASP A 35 -5.76 15.47 8.90
N SER A 36 -5.01 14.37 8.98
CA SER A 36 -3.60 14.32 8.56
C SER A 36 -3.36 13.34 7.41
N SER A 37 -2.31 13.64 6.63
CA SER A 37 -1.69 12.75 5.65
C SER A 37 -0.21 12.46 5.98
N ASP A 38 0.22 12.78 7.20
CA ASP A 38 1.59 12.56 7.63
C ASP A 38 1.81 11.09 8.01
N LEU A 39 2.95 10.54 7.60
CA LEU A 39 3.34 9.18 7.93
C LEU A 39 3.93 9.14 9.34
N SER A 40 3.56 8.12 10.11
CA SER A 40 4.13 7.93 11.44
C SER A 40 5.53 7.29 11.36
N ASN A 41 6.30 7.42 12.44
CA ASN A 41 7.62 6.77 12.51
C ASN A 41 7.53 5.24 12.41
N ASP A 42 6.43 4.64 12.88
CA ASP A 42 6.20 3.19 12.83
C ASP A 42 5.93 2.71 11.40
N ASP A 43 5.38 3.59 10.54
CA ASP A 43 5.10 3.27 9.15
C ASP A 43 6.38 3.21 8.32
N TYR A 44 7.41 3.99 8.64
CA TYR A 44 8.63 4.04 7.84
C TYR A 44 9.33 2.70 7.71
N GLN A 45 9.39 1.88 8.77
CA GLN A 45 10.00 0.55 8.70
C GLN A 45 9.19 -0.37 7.78
N THR A 46 7.87 -0.30 7.86
CA THR A 46 6.95 -1.07 7.02
C THR A 46 7.11 -0.66 5.55
N LEU A 47 7.05 0.64 5.26
CA LEU A 47 7.17 1.18 3.92
C LEU A 47 8.57 0.96 3.32
N GLN A 48 9.62 1.00 4.12
CA GLN A 48 10.98 0.68 3.67
C GLN A 48 11.10 -0.78 3.22
N ALA A 49 10.49 -1.72 3.94
CA ALA A 49 10.44 -3.13 3.52
C ALA A 49 9.70 -3.29 2.18
N HIS A 50 8.55 -2.63 2.03
CA HIS A 50 7.81 -2.61 0.76
C HIS A 50 8.62 -1.99 -0.39
N ALA A 51 9.36 -0.91 -0.14
CA ALA A 51 10.22 -0.28 -1.12
C ALA A 51 11.32 -1.23 -1.62
N GLN A 52 12.04 -1.88 -0.69
CA GLN A 52 13.07 -2.87 -1.03
C GLN A 52 12.51 -4.03 -1.85
N PHE A 53 11.32 -4.52 -1.48
CA PHE A 53 10.64 -5.56 -2.24
C PHE A 53 10.29 -5.09 -3.66
N LEU A 54 9.72 -3.90 -3.82
CA LEU A 54 9.34 -3.39 -5.14
C LEU A 54 10.56 -3.13 -6.04
N ILE A 55 11.68 -2.66 -5.47
CA ILE A 55 12.95 -2.47 -6.19
C ILE A 55 13.49 -3.81 -6.71
N ALA A 56 13.46 -4.85 -5.87
CA ALA A 56 13.90 -6.19 -6.26
C ALA A 56 12.97 -6.84 -7.30
N ASN A 57 11.71 -6.39 -7.40
CA ASN A 57 10.68 -6.99 -8.23
C ASN A 57 10.05 -5.94 -9.17
N ALA A 58 10.80 -5.51 -10.19
CA ALA A 58 10.40 -4.42 -11.09
C ALA A 58 9.07 -4.64 -11.86
N ASN A 59 8.57 -5.87 -11.94
CA ASN A 59 7.29 -6.21 -12.56
C ASN A 59 6.10 -6.17 -11.58
N SER A 60 6.37 -6.09 -10.27
CA SER A 60 5.33 -5.97 -9.25
C SER A 60 4.71 -4.59 -9.29
N LYS A 61 3.38 -4.55 -9.19
CA LYS A 61 2.57 -3.33 -9.15
C LYS A 61 1.73 -3.28 -7.89
N VAL A 62 1.51 -2.08 -7.39
CA VAL A 62 0.78 -1.79 -6.16
C VAL A 62 -0.18 -0.64 -6.39
N ALA A 63 -1.45 -0.87 -6.06
CA ALA A 63 -2.43 0.17 -5.85
C ALA A 63 -2.38 0.62 -4.38
N LEU A 64 -2.22 1.92 -4.16
CA LEU A 64 -2.24 2.59 -2.86
C LEU A 64 -3.61 3.24 -2.70
N THR A 65 -4.46 2.63 -1.88
CA THR A 65 -5.87 3.04 -1.78
C THR A 65 -6.11 3.82 -0.50
N GLY A 66 -6.39 5.12 -0.61
CA GLY A 66 -6.62 6.01 0.51
C GLY A 66 -8.07 6.10 0.95
N HIS A 67 -8.27 5.96 2.26
CA HIS A 67 -9.56 6.00 2.95
C HIS A 67 -9.56 7.05 4.07
N THR A 68 -10.77 7.46 4.47
CA THR A 68 -11.02 8.38 5.57
C THR A 68 -12.12 7.87 6.48
N ASP A 69 -12.25 8.47 7.66
CA ASP A 69 -13.47 8.32 8.45
C ASP A 69 -14.62 9.14 7.84
N GLU A 70 -15.81 9.01 8.44
CA GLU A 70 -17.06 9.52 7.86
C GLU A 70 -17.24 11.05 7.97
N ARG A 71 -16.43 11.71 8.80
CA ARG A 71 -16.60 13.13 9.16
C ARG A 71 -16.17 14.03 8.00
N GLY A 72 -16.92 15.11 7.78
CA GLY A 72 -16.67 16.06 6.68
C GLY A 72 -17.37 15.70 5.37
N THR A 73 -17.20 16.54 4.35
CA THR A 73 -17.87 16.35 3.05
C THR A 73 -17.26 15.20 2.26
N ARG A 74 -17.99 14.70 1.26
CA ARG A 74 -17.51 13.63 0.39
C ARG A 74 -16.27 14.07 -0.39
N GLU A 75 -16.32 15.27 -0.96
CA GLU A 75 -15.26 15.86 -1.78
C GLU A 75 -14.00 16.10 -0.96
N TYR A 76 -14.17 16.56 0.29
CA TYR A 76 -13.06 16.74 1.22
C TYR A 76 -12.36 15.41 1.51
N ASN A 77 -13.14 14.39 1.82
CA ASN A 77 -12.62 13.06 2.15
C ASN A 77 -11.96 12.38 0.95
N MET A 78 -12.52 12.56 -0.25
CA MET A 78 -11.88 12.12 -1.49
C MET A 78 -10.50 12.76 -1.66
N ALA A 79 -10.41 14.09 -1.46
CA ALA A 79 -9.12 14.78 -1.55
C ALA A 79 -8.14 14.40 -0.43
N LEU A 80 -8.63 14.15 0.80
CA LEU A 80 -7.78 13.74 1.92
C LEU A 80 -7.24 12.32 1.74
N GLY A 81 -8.09 11.37 1.33
CA GLY A 81 -7.64 10.01 1.03
C GLY A 81 -6.63 9.99 -0.12
N GLU A 82 -6.82 10.83 -1.16
CA GLU A 82 -5.85 11.00 -2.25
C GLU A 82 -4.50 11.52 -1.74
N ARG A 83 -4.50 12.54 -0.86
CA ARG A 83 -3.27 13.05 -0.24
C ARG A 83 -2.54 11.97 0.56
N ARG A 84 -3.26 11.13 1.30
CA ARG A 84 -2.69 10.01 2.06
C ARG A 84 -2.04 8.97 1.16
N ALA A 85 -2.74 8.56 0.09
CA ALA A 85 -2.19 7.63 -0.89
C ALA A 85 -0.92 8.19 -1.54
N LYS A 86 -0.93 9.49 -1.90
CA LYS A 86 0.24 10.19 -2.45
C LYS A 86 1.39 10.36 -1.45
N ALA A 87 1.13 10.48 -0.15
CA ALA A 87 2.17 10.52 0.85
C ALA A 87 2.95 9.18 0.89
N VAL A 88 2.22 8.07 0.88
CA VAL A 88 2.82 6.72 0.78
C VAL A 88 3.57 6.55 -0.54
N GLU A 89 2.95 6.93 -1.66
CA GLU A 89 3.57 6.88 -2.99
C GLU A 89 4.89 7.66 -3.03
N SER A 90 4.87 8.91 -2.56
CA SER A 90 6.03 9.80 -2.56
C SER A 90 7.16 9.24 -1.71
N TYR A 91 6.84 8.64 -0.56
CA TYR A 91 7.83 7.95 0.27
C TYR A 91 8.47 6.78 -0.47
N LEU A 92 7.68 5.92 -1.11
CA LEU A 92 8.19 4.77 -1.86
C LEU A 92 9.07 5.21 -3.04
N ILE A 93 8.66 6.24 -3.80
CA ILE A 93 9.44 6.80 -4.91
C ILE A 93 10.77 7.38 -4.40
N THR A 94 10.74 8.14 -3.31
CA THR A 94 11.95 8.72 -2.70
C THR A 94 12.93 7.63 -2.25
N ASN A 95 12.41 6.46 -1.87
CA ASN A 95 13.21 5.29 -1.51
C ASN A 95 13.59 4.39 -2.70
N GLY A 96 13.33 4.82 -3.94
CA GLY A 96 13.84 4.18 -5.16
C GLY A 96 12.85 3.29 -5.92
N VAL A 97 11.59 3.20 -5.48
CA VAL A 97 10.53 2.50 -6.23
C VAL A 97 10.22 3.30 -7.50
N LYS A 98 10.03 2.59 -8.63
CA LYS A 98 9.68 3.25 -9.89
C LYS A 98 8.21 3.66 -9.87
N ALA A 99 7.91 4.88 -10.33
CA ALA A 99 6.54 5.40 -10.39
C ALA A 99 5.57 4.50 -11.19
N ASN A 100 6.05 3.79 -12.22
CA ASN A 100 5.22 2.88 -13.01
C ASN A 100 4.81 1.58 -12.26
N GLN A 101 5.32 1.36 -11.05
CA GLN A 101 4.92 0.26 -10.16
C GLN A 101 3.80 0.68 -9.21
N LEU A 102 3.44 1.97 -9.15
CA LEU A 102 2.56 2.53 -8.15
C LEU A 102 1.36 3.20 -8.82
N GLU A 103 0.20 3.06 -8.20
CA GLU A 103 -1.01 3.81 -8.55
C GLU A 103 -1.67 4.30 -7.26
N ALA A 104 -1.78 5.62 -7.08
CA ALA A 104 -2.51 6.21 -5.97
C ALA A 104 -3.98 6.43 -6.34
N VAL A 105 -4.89 5.93 -5.52
CA VAL A 105 -6.35 6.09 -5.67
C VAL A 105 -6.99 6.41 -4.34
N SER A 106 -8.19 7.01 -4.35
CA SER A 106 -8.96 7.24 -3.14
C SER A 106 -10.41 6.81 -3.26
N TYR A 107 -10.93 6.25 -2.17
CA TYR A 107 -12.36 6.03 -1.96
C TYR A 107 -12.97 7.04 -0.99
N GLY A 108 -12.17 7.96 -0.44
CA GLY A 108 -12.58 8.83 0.66
C GLY A 108 -13.25 8.03 1.78
N LYS A 109 -14.49 8.39 2.10
CA LYS A 109 -15.30 7.76 3.15
C LYS A 109 -16.27 6.68 2.66
N GLU A 110 -16.25 6.33 1.37
CA GLU A 110 -17.28 5.48 0.75
C GLU A 110 -17.08 3.99 1.05
N MET A 111 -15.89 3.58 1.50
CA MET A 111 -15.52 2.18 1.77
C MET A 111 -14.99 2.01 3.20
N PRO A 112 -15.84 2.20 4.24
CA PRO A 112 -15.44 2.00 5.62
C PRO A 112 -15.18 0.51 5.89
N ILE A 113 -14.12 0.22 6.65
CA ILE A 113 -13.88 -1.15 7.17
C ILE A 113 -14.64 -1.38 8.46
N ASN A 114 -14.90 -0.31 9.21
CA ASN A 114 -15.70 -0.30 10.42
C ASN A 114 -16.80 0.76 10.31
N ALA A 115 -18.06 0.34 10.36
CA ALA A 115 -19.20 1.24 10.23
C ALA A 115 -19.58 1.95 11.54
N GLY A 116 -18.82 1.76 12.62
CA GLY A 116 -19.03 2.45 13.89
C GLY A 116 -18.84 3.96 13.78
N HIS A 117 -19.50 4.68 14.70
CA HIS A 117 -19.54 6.14 14.75
C HIS A 117 -18.78 6.69 15.97
N ASP A 118 -17.61 6.11 16.23
CA ASP A 118 -16.76 6.44 17.38
C ASP A 118 -15.28 6.49 16.98
N GLU A 119 -14.42 6.97 17.90
CA GLU A 119 -12.99 7.15 17.62
C GLU A 119 -12.28 5.82 17.32
N ALA A 120 -12.78 4.68 17.84
CA ALA A 120 -12.21 3.38 17.53
C ALA A 120 -12.43 3.04 16.06
N ALA A 121 -13.66 3.17 15.57
CA ALA A 121 -14.00 2.96 14.16
C ALA A 121 -13.33 3.98 13.24
N TRP A 122 -13.31 5.25 13.63
CA TRP A 122 -12.68 6.29 12.83
C TRP A 122 -11.19 6.05 12.65
N LYS A 123 -10.48 5.60 13.71
CA LYS A 123 -9.07 5.27 13.62
C LYS A 123 -8.78 4.16 12.62
N GLU A 124 -9.61 3.12 12.57
CA GLU A 124 -9.48 2.03 11.59
C GLU A 124 -9.78 2.49 10.15
N ASN A 125 -10.70 3.44 9.98
CA ASN A 125 -11.07 3.95 8.65
C ASN A 125 -10.06 4.95 8.07
N ARG A 126 -9.29 5.66 8.91
CA ARG A 126 -8.23 6.57 8.46
C ARG A 126 -6.98 5.78 8.05
N ARG A 127 -7.00 5.23 6.84
CA ARG A 127 -5.95 4.33 6.37
C ARG A 127 -5.59 4.47 4.89
N VAL A 128 -4.43 3.93 4.52
CA VAL A 128 -4.07 3.56 3.15
C VAL A 128 -3.82 2.06 3.10
N GLU A 129 -4.42 1.39 2.13
CA GLU A 129 -4.17 -0.03 1.84
C GLU A 129 -3.12 -0.18 0.74
N ILE A 130 -2.20 -1.13 0.92
CA ILE A 130 -1.12 -1.47 -0.03
C ILE A 130 -1.53 -2.76 -0.76
N ASN A 131 -2.13 -2.59 -1.94
CA ASN A 131 -2.76 -3.67 -2.69
C ASN A 131 -1.88 -4.11 -3.87
N TYR A 132 -1.19 -5.25 -3.75
CA TYR A 132 -0.40 -5.83 -4.84
C TYR A 132 -1.31 -6.48 -5.89
N GLU A 133 -1.20 -6.07 -7.17
CA GLU A 133 -2.00 -6.61 -8.29
C GLU A 133 -1.75 -8.11 -8.54
N ALA A 134 -0.52 -8.56 -8.31
CA ALA A 134 -0.15 -9.97 -8.25
C ALA A 134 0.34 -10.26 -6.83
N VAL A 135 -0.49 -10.90 -6.02
CA VAL A 135 -0.12 -11.31 -4.66
C VAL A 135 1.03 -12.32 -4.75
N PRO A 136 2.22 -12.04 -4.16
CA PRO A 136 3.18 -13.10 -3.91
C PRO A 136 2.48 -14.16 -3.03
N PRO A 137 2.33 -15.42 -3.48
CA PRO A 137 1.59 -16.50 -2.82
C PRO A 137 2.02 -16.81 -1.39
N LEU A 138 3.11 -16.21 -0.92
CA LEU A 138 3.80 -16.50 0.34
C LEU A 138 3.36 -15.59 1.50
N LEU A 139 2.40 -14.69 1.29
CA LEU A 139 1.81 -13.84 2.34
C LEU A 139 0.41 -14.30 2.76
N LYS A 140 0.11 -15.61 2.62
CA LYS A 140 -1.02 -16.26 3.29
C LYS A 140 -0.59 -16.84 4.64
#